data_AF-A0A5Y3W8L6-F1
#
_entry.id   AF-A0A5Y3W8L6-F1
#
_cell.length_a   1.000
_cell.length_b   1.000
_cell.length_c   1.000
_cell.angle_alpha   90.00
_cell.angle_beta   90.00
_cell.angle_gamma   90.00
#
_symmetry.space_group_name_H-M   'P 1'
#
loop_
_entity.id
_entity.type
_entity.pdbx_description
1 polymer ?
#
loop_
_entity_poly.entity_id
_entity_poly.type
_entity_poly.pdbx_seq_one_letter_code
_entity_poly.pdbx_strand_id
1 'polypeptide(L)'
;MTTDKQALREAAEKAGKDEWQAKKINGDFYVIRSGSYKKQYGITLYQSVAEIDDKAVRDFVAMANPAAVLALLDENIQLRREKDAIAELEIESSVKDAAIIELRQQYSRLQEARYDTKSVRDVIAERLRQQSVERWTPEHDDAYDGGELAGAAACYARHVSVRGWVYAENPAAYQDEDVPGDWPWAEEWWKPTSPCRDLEKAGALILAEMERINRATDAGEGGTVVGEVSRG
;
A
#
# COMPACT_ATOMS: atom_id res chain seq x y z
N MET A 1 -15.68 -37.26 -17.91
CA MET A 1 -15.71 -38.43 -17.01
C MET A 1 -14.93 -38.06 -15.76
N THR A 2 -15.58 -38.00 -14.60
CA THR A 2 -14.91 -37.87 -13.31
C THR A 2 -14.46 -39.27 -12.89
N THR A 3 -13.15 -39.52 -12.94
CA THR A 3 -12.58 -40.78 -12.48
C THR A 3 -12.80 -40.90 -10.97
N ASP A 4 -13.51 -41.94 -10.53
CA ASP A 4 -13.64 -42.27 -9.11
C ASP A 4 -12.29 -42.77 -8.58
N LYS A 5 -11.59 -41.90 -7.84
CA LYS A 5 -10.25 -42.16 -7.31
C LYS A 5 -10.25 -43.22 -6.21
N GLN A 6 -11.36 -43.35 -5.48
CA GLN A 6 -11.48 -44.34 -4.42
C GLN A 6 -11.63 -45.73 -5.03
N ALA A 7 -12.53 -45.87 -6.01
CA ALA A 7 -12.68 -47.11 -6.76
C ALA A 7 -11.37 -47.51 -7.48
N LEU A 8 -10.63 -46.55 -8.04
CA LEU A 8 -9.33 -46.82 -8.66
C LEU A 8 -8.27 -47.26 -7.65
N ARG A 9 -8.26 -46.67 -6.45
CA ARG A 9 -7.35 -47.07 -5.36
C ARG A 9 -7.63 -48.50 -4.91
N GLU A 10 -8.90 -48.84 -4.67
CA GLU A 10 -9.32 -50.17 -4.25
C GLU A 10 -8.99 -51.23 -5.32
N ALA A 11 -9.21 -50.90 -6.59
CA ALA A 11 -8.84 -51.77 -7.70
C ALA A 11 -7.33 -52.02 -7.76
N ALA A 12 -6.51 -50.97 -7.57
CA ALA A 12 -5.05 -51.10 -7.56
C ALA A 12 -4.55 -51.90 -6.34
N GLU A 13 -5.09 -51.65 -5.14
CA GLU A 13 -4.73 -52.43 -3.93
C GLU A 13 -5.07 -53.91 -4.10
N LYS A 14 -6.24 -54.23 -4.68
CA LYS A 14 -6.67 -55.60 -4.95
C LYS A 14 -5.82 -56.30 -6.02
N ALA A 15 -5.34 -55.56 -7.01
CA ALA A 15 -4.48 -56.08 -8.07
C ALA A 15 -3.06 -56.45 -7.59
N GLY A 16 -2.66 -55.99 -6.39
CA GLY A 16 -1.38 -56.29 -5.76
C GLY A 16 -0.31 -55.26 -6.11
N LYS A 17 0.48 -54.86 -5.10
CA LYS A 17 1.50 -53.79 -5.21
C LYS A 17 2.80 -54.22 -5.89
N ASP A 18 2.80 -55.37 -6.56
CA ASP A 18 3.98 -55.88 -7.24
C ASP A 18 4.21 -55.07 -8.52
N GLU A 19 5.47 -54.71 -8.78
CA GLU A 19 5.82 -54.07 -10.04
C GLU A 19 5.62 -55.04 -11.20
N TRP A 20 5.14 -54.52 -12.33
CA TRP A 20 4.93 -55.31 -13.54
C TRP A 20 5.99 -54.94 -14.59
N GLN A 21 6.36 -55.92 -15.41
CA GLN A 21 7.29 -55.73 -16.52
C GLN A 21 6.68 -56.27 -17.82
N ALA A 22 6.88 -55.51 -18.90
CA ALA A 22 6.56 -55.94 -20.25
C ALA A 22 7.64 -56.89 -20.77
N LYS A 23 7.26 -58.05 -21.33
CA LYS A 23 8.19 -59.03 -21.90
C LYS A 23 7.65 -59.58 -23.22
N LYS A 24 8.55 -59.96 -24.12
CA LYS A 24 8.22 -60.79 -25.29
C LYS A 24 8.76 -62.18 -25.03
N ILE A 25 7.92 -63.22 -25.07
CA ILE A 25 8.29 -64.60 -24.74
C ILE A 25 7.78 -65.49 -25.88
N ASN A 26 8.69 -66.21 -26.54
CA ASN A 26 8.39 -67.15 -27.64
C ASN A 26 7.61 -66.60 -28.85
N GLY A 27 7.50 -65.28 -29.00
CA GLY A 27 6.76 -64.65 -30.10
C GLY A 27 5.66 -63.72 -29.61
N ASP A 28 5.13 -64.02 -28.43
CA ASP A 28 3.96 -63.36 -27.86
C ASP A 28 4.33 -62.34 -26.79
N PHE A 29 3.40 -61.44 -26.53
CA PHE A 29 3.61 -60.24 -25.73
C PHE A 29 2.88 -60.35 -24.40
N TYR A 30 3.65 -60.28 -23.30
CA TYR A 30 3.14 -60.50 -21.95
C TYR A 30 3.44 -59.32 -21.01
N VAL A 31 2.54 -59.10 -20.07
CA VAL A 31 2.81 -58.42 -18.80
C VAL A 31 3.03 -59.51 -17.75
N ILE A 32 4.16 -59.45 -17.07
CA ILE A 32 4.55 -60.42 -16.03
C ILE A 32 4.96 -59.68 -14.76
N ARG A 33 4.92 -60.36 -13.61
CA ARG A 33 5.46 -59.77 -12.37
C ARG A 33 6.96 -59.51 -12.52
N SER A 34 7.40 -58.33 -12.14
CA SER A 34 8.81 -57.91 -12.19
C SER A 34 9.68 -58.88 -11.39
N GLY A 35 10.86 -59.24 -11.91
CA GLY A 35 11.75 -60.22 -11.29
C GLY A 35 11.32 -61.71 -11.39
N SER A 36 10.12 -62.02 -11.87
CA SER A 36 9.64 -63.42 -11.96
C SER A 36 10.25 -64.23 -13.12
N TYR A 37 10.79 -63.56 -14.14
CA TYR A 37 11.32 -64.22 -15.34
C TYR A 37 12.64 -64.96 -15.06
N LYS A 38 12.65 -66.27 -15.29
CA LYS A 38 13.84 -67.13 -15.18
C LYS A 38 13.90 -68.07 -16.39
N LYS A 39 15.09 -68.26 -16.96
CA LYS A 39 15.34 -69.22 -18.04
C LYS A 39 16.41 -70.21 -17.59
N GLN A 40 16.04 -71.49 -17.42
CA GLN A 40 16.95 -72.55 -16.97
C GLN A 40 16.68 -73.85 -17.75
N TYR A 41 17.73 -74.50 -18.24
CA TYR A 41 17.66 -75.80 -18.94
C TYR A 41 16.62 -75.86 -20.07
N GLY A 42 16.46 -74.76 -20.83
CA GLY A 42 15.47 -74.66 -21.91
C GLY A 42 14.03 -74.37 -21.45
N ILE A 43 13.77 -74.41 -20.14
CA ILE A 43 12.47 -74.08 -19.54
C ILE A 43 12.45 -72.59 -19.19
N THR A 44 11.35 -71.93 -19.54
CA THR A 44 11.09 -70.53 -19.18
C THR A 44 10.02 -70.48 -18.09
N LEU A 45 10.37 -69.92 -16.93
CA LEU A 45 9.49 -69.74 -15.79
C LEU A 45 9.21 -68.26 -15.59
N TYR A 46 7.95 -67.90 -15.37
CA TYR A 46 7.51 -66.53 -15.11
C TYR A 46 6.12 -66.56 -14.47
N GLN A 47 5.72 -65.46 -13.85
CA GLN A 47 4.37 -65.27 -13.34
C GLN A 47 3.63 -64.32 -14.28
N SER A 48 2.75 -64.86 -15.12
CA SER A 48 1.94 -64.07 -16.05
C SER A 48 0.90 -63.24 -15.30
N VAL A 49 0.69 -62.01 -15.77
CA VAL A 49 -0.41 -61.13 -15.35
C VAL A 49 -1.44 -61.05 -16.47
N ALA A 50 -0.99 -60.78 -17.70
CA ALA A 50 -1.83 -60.73 -18.89
C ALA A 50 -1.02 -61.00 -20.16
N GLU A 51 -1.68 -61.55 -21.19
CA GLU A 51 -1.19 -61.59 -22.57
C GLU A 51 -1.85 -60.45 -23.34
N ILE A 52 -1.05 -59.62 -24.00
CA ILE A 52 -1.50 -58.39 -24.68
C ILE A 52 -0.72 -58.27 -25.98
N ASP A 53 -1.36 -58.58 -27.10
CA ASP A 53 -0.74 -58.61 -28.44
C ASP A 53 -0.22 -57.24 -28.89
N ASP A 54 -0.93 -56.16 -28.54
CA ASP A 54 -0.48 -54.82 -28.88
C ASP A 54 0.69 -54.40 -27.97
N LYS A 55 1.86 -54.24 -28.59
CA LYS A 55 3.09 -53.87 -27.90
C LYS A 55 2.94 -52.56 -27.09
N ALA A 56 2.29 -51.54 -27.65
CA ALA A 56 2.17 -50.24 -27.01
C ALA A 56 1.22 -50.32 -25.80
N VAL A 57 0.11 -51.02 -25.93
CA VAL A 57 -0.84 -51.27 -24.82
C VAL A 57 -0.16 -52.07 -23.70
N ARG A 58 0.58 -53.13 -24.04
CA ARG A 58 1.37 -53.91 -23.06
C ARG A 58 2.35 -53.04 -22.29
N ASP A 59 3.12 -52.22 -23.01
CA ASP A 59 4.14 -51.34 -22.42
C ASP A 59 3.49 -50.32 -21.48
N PHE A 60 2.34 -49.75 -21.88
CA PHE A 60 1.55 -48.86 -21.03
C PHE A 60 1.01 -49.58 -19.79
N VAL A 61 0.40 -50.76 -19.92
CA VAL A 61 -0.17 -51.51 -18.77
C VAL A 61 0.91 -51.93 -17.77
N ALA A 62 2.11 -52.29 -18.24
CA ALA A 62 3.23 -52.60 -17.35
C ALA A 62 3.71 -51.36 -16.57
N MET A 63 3.65 -50.18 -17.20
CA MET A 63 4.05 -48.90 -16.59
C MET A 63 2.98 -48.34 -15.65
N ALA A 64 1.71 -48.38 -16.06
CA ALA A 64 0.54 -48.02 -15.28
C ALA A 64 0.10 -49.16 -14.34
N ASN A 65 1.07 -49.89 -13.78
CA ASN A 65 0.81 -50.97 -12.85
C ASN A 65 0.20 -50.44 -11.55
N PRO A 66 -0.34 -51.32 -10.69
CA PRO A 66 -1.00 -50.89 -9.47
C PRO A 66 -0.13 -50.05 -8.53
N ALA A 67 1.19 -50.34 -8.43
CA ALA A 67 2.11 -49.57 -7.61
C ALA A 67 2.26 -48.12 -8.12
N ALA A 68 2.42 -47.95 -9.45
CA ALA A 68 2.50 -46.64 -10.08
C ALA A 68 1.20 -45.83 -9.93
N VAL A 69 0.04 -46.49 -10.08
CA VAL A 69 -1.27 -45.85 -9.89
C VAL A 69 -1.44 -45.37 -8.46
N LEU A 70 -1.08 -46.18 -7.46
CA LEU A 70 -1.17 -45.78 -6.05
C LEU A 70 -0.23 -44.62 -5.73
N ALA A 71 1.00 -44.64 -6.24
CA ALA A 71 1.95 -43.53 -6.06
C ALA A 71 1.40 -42.21 -6.64
N LEU A 72 0.84 -42.26 -7.86
CA LEU A 72 0.22 -41.08 -8.49
C LEU A 72 -1.02 -40.58 -7.72
N LEU A 73 -1.81 -41.49 -7.13
CA LEU A 73 -2.95 -41.11 -6.30
C LEU A 73 -2.50 -40.44 -5.00
N ASP A 74 -1.44 -40.96 -4.36
CA ASP A 74 -0.86 -40.38 -3.15
C ASP A 74 -0.28 -38.99 -3.44
N GLU A 75 0.46 -38.81 -4.54
CA GLU A 75 0.93 -37.51 -5.00
C GLU A 75 -0.23 -36.54 -5.27
N ASN A 76 -1.31 -37.01 -5.90
CA ASN A 76 -2.46 -36.15 -6.15
C ASN A 76 -3.17 -35.69 -4.86
N ILE A 77 -3.21 -36.54 -3.83
CA ILE A 77 -3.73 -36.18 -2.51
C ILE A 77 -2.82 -35.15 -1.85
N GLN A 78 -1.50 -35.34 -1.94
CA GLN A 78 -0.52 -34.40 -1.39
C GLN A 78 -0.62 -33.02 -2.07
N LEU A 79 -0.65 -32.98 -3.40
CA LEU A 79 -0.81 -31.74 -4.17
C LEU A 79 -2.10 -30.99 -3.84
N ARG A 80 -3.19 -31.70 -3.55
CA ARG A 80 -4.45 -31.07 -3.10
C ARG A 80 -4.30 -30.41 -1.75
N ARG A 81 -3.67 -31.10 -0.79
CA ARG A 81 -3.40 -30.53 0.54
C ARG A 81 -2.50 -29.31 0.48
N GLU A 82 -1.45 -29.36 -0.34
CA GLU A 82 -0.56 -28.22 -0.56
C GLU A 82 -1.28 -27.05 -1.21
N LYS A 83 -2.13 -27.32 -2.20
CA LYS A 83 -2.96 -26.29 -2.83
C LYS A 83 -3.90 -25.62 -1.82
N ASP A 84 -4.55 -26.41 -0.97
CA ASP A 84 -5.46 -25.89 0.06
C ASP A 84 -4.70 -25.06 1.10
N ALA A 85 -3.50 -25.49 1.51
CA ALA A 85 -2.63 -24.74 2.43
C ALA A 85 -2.11 -23.42 1.82
N ILE A 86 -1.77 -23.40 0.53
CA ILE A 86 -1.37 -22.18 -0.17
C ILE A 86 -2.53 -21.19 -0.23
N ALA A 87 -3.74 -21.65 -0.54
CA ALA A 87 -4.92 -20.79 -0.56
C ALA A 87 -5.19 -20.16 0.81
N GLU A 88 -5.00 -20.91 1.90
CA GLU A 88 -5.12 -20.39 3.26
C GLU A 88 -4.07 -19.32 3.57
N LEU A 89 -2.80 -19.54 3.20
CA LEU A 89 -1.73 -18.56 3.36
C LEU A 89 -1.95 -17.29 2.54
N GLU A 90 -2.49 -17.40 1.32
CA GLU A 90 -2.83 -16.25 0.48
C GLU A 90 -3.94 -15.39 1.11
N ILE A 91 -4.95 -16.04 1.69
CA ILE A 91 -6.02 -15.35 2.43
C ILE A 91 -5.42 -14.65 3.66
N GLU A 92 -4.59 -15.33 4.45
CA GLU A 92 -3.96 -14.76 5.63
C GLU A 92 -3.08 -13.55 5.28
N SER A 93 -2.28 -13.65 4.21
CA SER A 93 -1.46 -12.54 3.71
C SER A 93 -2.32 -11.35 3.29
N SER A 94 -3.39 -11.61 2.54
CA SER A 94 -4.31 -10.56 2.09
C SER A 94 -4.99 -9.83 3.28
N VAL A 95 -5.35 -10.58 4.33
CA VAL A 95 -5.90 -10.01 5.58
C VAL A 95 -4.86 -9.16 6.31
N LYS A 96 -3.61 -9.60 6.39
CA LYS A 96 -2.51 -8.80 6.97
C LYS A 96 -2.27 -7.51 6.20
N ASP A 97 -2.28 -7.56 4.87
CA ASP A 97 -2.13 -6.37 4.02
C ASP A 97 -3.27 -5.38 4.24
N ALA A 98 -4.52 -5.86 4.33
CA ALA A 98 -5.67 -5.02 4.65
C ALA A 98 -5.54 -4.36 6.04
N ALA A 99 -5.11 -5.12 7.05
CA ALA A 99 -4.88 -4.59 8.40
C ALA A 99 -3.77 -3.53 8.44
N ILE A 100 -2.68 -3.72 7.67
CA ILE A 100 -1.61 -2.73 7.53
C ILE A 100 -2.14 -1.44 6.90
N ILE A 101 -2.96 -1.55 5.85
CA ILE A 101 -3.58 -0.39 5.20
C ILE A 101 -4.48 0.35 6.20
N GLU A 102 -5.30 -0.36 6.95
CA GLU A 102 -6.17 0.25 7.95
C GLU A 102 -5.37 0.95 9.06
N LEU A 103 -4.33 0.30 9.59
CA LEU A 103 -3.47 0.88 10.61
C LEU A 103 -2.79 2.16 10.12
N ARG A 104 -2.32 2.18 8.87
CA ARG A 104 -1.75 3.38 8.25
C ARG A 104 -2.77 4.51 8.14
N GLN A 105 -4.00 4.20 7.73
CA GLN A 105 -5.07 5.19 7.68
C GLN A 105 -5.43 5.73 9.06
N GLN A 106 -5.52 4.86 10.07
CA GLN A 106 -5.77 5.28 11.45
C GLN A 106 -4.64 6.19 11.97
N TYR A 107 -3.38 5.85 11.66
CA TYR A 107 -2.24 6.67 12.04
C TYR A 107 -2.27 8.05 11.37
N SER A 108 -2.62 8.14 10.08
CA SER A 108 -2.81 9.42 9.38
C SER A 108 -3.90 10.26 10.05
N ARG A 109 -5.07 9.66 10.35
CA ARG A 109 -6.17 10.37 11.04
C ARG A 109 -5.75 10.89 12.42
N LEU A 110 -5.01 10.11 13.19
CA LEU A 110 -4.50 10.53 14.49
C LEU A 110 -3.48 11.67 14.36
N GLN A 111 -2.63 11.63 13.33
CA GLN A 111 -1.70 12.73 13.05
C GLN A 111 -2.43 14.00 12.66
N GLU A 112 -3.42 13.92 11.77
CA GLU A 112 -4.26 15.07 11.37
C GLU A 112 -5.00 15.67 12.57
N ALA A 113 -5.65 14.83 13.38
CA ALA A 113 -6.35 15.26 14.59
C ALA A 113 -5.43 15.93 15.62
N ARG A 114 -4.15 15.55 15.67
CA ARG A 114 -3.15 16.19 16.55
C ARG A 114 -2.93 17.66 16.20
N TYR A 115 -3.06 18.04 14.94
CA TYR A 115 -2.87 19.42 14.47
C TYR A 115 -4.18 20.22 14.40
N ASP A 116 -5.34 19.57 14.50
CA ASP A 116 -6.67 20.20 14.47
C ASP A 116 -7.09 20.82 15.82
N THR A 117 -6.31 21.77 16.30
CA THR A 117 -6.70 22.57 17.49
C THR A 117 -7.60 23.72 17.09
N LYS A 118 -8.40 24.24 18.05
CA LYS A 118 -9.24 25.44 17.81
C LYS A 118 -8.39 26.62 17.28
N SER A 119 -7.24 26.89 17.92
CA SER A 119 -6.38 28.02 17.55
C SER A 119 -5.79 27.88 16.15
N VAL A 120 -5.41 26.67 15.72
CA VAL A 120 -4.95 26.42 14.34
C VAL A 120 -6.08 26.69 13.36
N ARG A 121 -7.29 26.19 13.63
CA ARG A 121 -8.47 26.46 12.79
C ARG A 121 -8.81 27.93 12.70
N ASP A 122 -8.74 28.68 13.79
CA ASP A 122 -9.10 30.10 13.80
C ASP A 122 -8.10 30.95 12.97
N VAL A 123 -6.79 30.65 13.05
CA VAL A 123 -5.77 31.31 12.22
C VAL A 123 -6.00 31.00 10.73
N ILE A 124 -6.26 29.74 10.38
CA ILE A 124 -6.56 29.35 8.99
C ILE A 124 -7.85 30.02 8.51
N ALA A 125 -8.89 30.03 9.34
CA ALA A 125 -10.16 30.68 9.02
C ALA A 125 -9.97 32.19 8.78
N GLU A 126 -9.10 32.85 9.55
CA GLU A 126 -8.79 34.25 9.33
C GLU A 126 -8.04 34.49 8.02
N ARG A 127 -7.07 33.65 7.67
CA ARG A 127 -6.39 33.72 6.36
C ARG A 127 -7.39 33.58 5.21
N LEU A 128 -8.31 32.62 5.30
CA LEU A 128 -9.36 32.44 4.30
C LEU A 128 -10.35 33.61 4.25
N ARG A 129 -10.67 34.23 5.39
CA ARG A 129 -11.49 35.44 5.45
C ARG A 129 -10.80 36.62 4.78
N GLN A 130 -9.52 36.85 5.04
CA GLN A 130 -8.72 37.91 4.38
C GLN A 130 -8.73 37.73 2.87
N GLN A 131 -8.53 36.50 2.38
CA GLN A 131 -8.59 36.20 0.95
C GLN A 131 -9.98 36.41 0.34
N SER A 132 -11.04 35.93 1.01
CA SER A 132 -12.40 35.94 0.44
C SER A 132 -13.15 37.27 0.61
N VAL A 133 -12.94 37.96 1.73
CA VAL A 133 -13.63 39.21 2.07
C VAL A 133 -12.82 40.43 1.63
N GLU A 134 -11.55 40.50 2.03
CA GLU A 134 -10.68 41.65 1.74
C GLU A 134 -10.00 41.55 0.37
N ARG A 135 -10.10 40.39 -0.30
CA ARG A 135 -9.44 40.08 -1.58
C ARG A 135 -7.91 40.17 -1.51
N TRP A 136 -7.34 39.89 -0.34
CA TRP A 136 -5.89 39.74 -0.17
C TRP A 136 -5.45 38.40 -0.75
N THR A 137 -5.34 38.33 -2.08
CA THR A 137 -4.95 37.12 -2.80
C THR A 137 -3.45 36.84 -2.63
N PRO A 138 -2.97 35.62 -2.92
CA PRO A 138 -1.55 35.32 -3.01
C PRO A 138 -0.76 36.34 -3.87
N GLU A 139 -1.32 36.78 -4.99
CA GLU A 139 -0.68 37.75 -5.90
C GLU A 139 -0.65 39.16 -5.31
N HIS A 140 -1.65 39.53 -4.50
CA HIS A 140 -1.62 40.77 -3.73
C HIS A 140 -0.49 40.73 -2.69
N ASP A 141 -0.35 39.60 -2.00
CA ASP A 141 0.69 39.40 -0.98
C ASP A 141 2.09 39.41 -1.59
N ASP A 142 2.25 38.89 -2.82
CA ASP A 142 3.50 38.91 -3.59
C ASP A 142 3.99 40.33 -3.91
N ALA A 143 3.12 41.36 -3.82
CA ALA A 143 3.51 42.75 -3.99
C ALA A 143 4.19 43.36 -2.75
N TYR A 144 4.23 42.66 -1.61
CA TYR A 144 4.87 43.11 -0.37
C TYR A 144 6.12 42.27 -0.06
N ASP A 145 7.26 42.66 -0.64
CA ASP A 145 8.54 41.96 -0.49
C ASP A 145 9.49 42.60 0.55
N GLY A 146 9.11 43.75 1.12
CA GLY A 146 9.86 44.48 2.14
C GLY A 146 9.63 43.98 3.57
N GLY A 147 8.86 42.90 3.73
CA GLY A 147 8.50 42.33 5.04
C GLY A 147 7.27 42.98 5.68
N GLU A 148 6.46 43.70 4.91
CA GLU A 148 5.26 44.40 5.39
C GLU A 148 4.26 43.42 6.04
N LEU A 149 4.06 42.24 5.46
CA LEU A 149 3.18 41.21 6.03
C LEU A 149 3.66 40.76 7.42
N ALA A 150 4.96 40.53 7.58
CA ALA A 150 5.56 40.19 8.88
C ALA A 150 5.51 41.38 9.86
N GLY A 151 5.73 42.60 9.40
CA GLY A 151 5.66 43.83 10.20
C GLY A 151 4.25 44.08 10.73
N ALA A 152 3.23 43.95 9.88
CA ALA A 152 1.83 44.04 10.27
C ALA A 152 1.45 42.95 11.29
N ALA A 153 1.93 41.72 11.11
CA ALA A 153 1.72 40.65 12.08
C ALA A 153 2.33 40.99 13.45
N ALA A 154 3.56 41.53 13.45
CA ALA A 154 4.25 41.95 14.66
C ALA A 154 3.49 43.08 15.39
N CYS A 155 2.88 44.02 14.66
CA CYS A 155 2.05 45.07 15.23
C CYS A 155 0.86 44.51 16.02
N TYR A 156 0.11 43.57 15.45
CA TYR A 156 -1.00 42.91 16.16
C TYR A 156 -0.52 42.10 17.37
N ALA A 157 0.55 41.32 17.23
CA ALA A 157 1.11 40.53 18.34
C ALA A 157 1.62 41.43 19.49
N ARG A 158 2.29 42.54 19.17
CA ARG A 158 2.75 43.51 20.17
C ARG A 158 1.59 44.22 20.84
N HIS A 159 0.55 44.59 20.10
CA HIS A 159 -0.65 45.19 20.68
C HIS A 159 -1.27 44.28 21.74
N VAL A 160 -1.40 42.97 21.45
CA VAL A 160 -1.84 41.97 22.43
C VAL A 160 -0.90 41.90 23.64
N SER A 161 0.42 41.88 23.41
CA SER A 161 1.42 41.83 24.49
C SER A 161 1.37 43.04 25.43
N VAL A 162 1.15 44.25 24.90
CA VAL A 162 1.25 45.51 25.65
C VAL A 162 -0.10 45.94 26.24
N ARG A 163 -1.20 45.59 25.58
CA ARG A 163 -2.55 46.07 25.92
C ARG A 163 -3.51 44.94 26.31
N GLY A 164 -3.14 43.67 26.17
CA GLY A 164 -4.04 42.56 26.48
C GLY A 164 -4.62 42.59 27.90
N TRP A 165 -3.90 43.17 28.87
CA TRP A 165 -4.36 43.35 30.25
C TRP A 165 -5.59 44.27 30.37
N VAL A 166 -5.73 45.29 29.52
CA VAL A 166 -6.84 46.25 29.62
C VAL A 166 -8.14 45.70 29.02
N TYR A 167 -8.06 44.69 28.14
CA TYR A 167 -9.23 44.18 27.42
C TYR A 167 -10.32 43.63 28.35
N ALA A 168 -9.95 42.96 29.45
CA ALA A 168 -10.93 42.40 30.39
C ALA A 168 -11.74 43.46 31.13
N GLU A 169 -11.15 44.64 31.36
CA GLU A 169 -11.73 45.73 32.14
C GLU A 169 -12.36 46.81 31.23
N ASN A 170 -11.76 47.07 30.08
CA ASN A 170 -12.18 48.09 29.13
C ASN A 170 -11.82 47.70 27.67
N PRO A 171 -12.66 46.90 27.00
CA PRO A 171 -12.48 46.53 25.60
C PRO A 171 -12.38 47.72 24.65
N ALA A 172 -13.08 48.83 24.94
CA ALA A 172 -13.04 50.02 24.10
C ALA A 172 -11.64 50.66 24.13
N ALA A 173 -10.99 50.75 25.30
CA ALA A 173 -9.63 51.26 25.42
C ALA A 173 -8.57 50.35 24.76
N TYR A 174 -8.87 49.06 24.60
CA TYR A 174 -8.04 48.16 23.79
C TYR A 174 -8.19 48.47 22.29
N GLN A 175 -9.42 48.68 21.83
CA GLN A 175 -9.74 48.87 20.41
C GLN A 175 -9.44 50.27 19.88
N ASP A 176 -9.43 51.29 20.74
CA ASP A 176 -9.20 52.71 20.40
C ASP A 176 -7.71 53.10 20.42
N GLU A 177 -6.80 52.11 20.43
CA GLU A 177 -5.36 52.38 20.47
C GLU A 177 -4.85 52.95 19.15
N ASP A 178 -3.99 53.98 19.26
CA ASP A 178 -3.32 54.61 18.12
C ASP A 178 -2.60 53.59 17.23
N VAL A 179 -2.56 53.89 15.93
CA VAL A 179 -1.88 53.06 14.95
C VAL A 179 -0.39 52.97 15.30
N PRO A 180 0.17 51.75 15.39
CA PRO A 180 1.60 51.55 15.59
C PRO A 180 2.45 52.29 14.55
N GLY A 181 3.54 52.93 14.98
CA GLY A 181 4.42 53.69 14.07
C GLY A 181 5.15 52.83 13.02
N ASP A 182 5.20 51.52 13.23
CA ASP A 182 5.72 50.49 12.33
C ASP A 182 4.63 49.74 11.55
N TRP A 183 3.37 50.19 11.64
CA TRP A 183 2.28 49.68 10.81
C TRP A 183 2.52 50.07 9.33
N PRO A 184 2.53 49.12 8.39
CA PRO A 184 3.00 49.38 7.02
C PRO A 184 1.92 49.93 6.07
N TRP A 185 0.66 49.99 6.50
CA TRP A 185 -0.47 50.35 5.64
C TRP A 185 -1.24 51.55 6.16
N ALA A 186 -2.27 51.98 5.43
CA ALA A 186 -3.12 53.08 5.88
C ALA A 186 -3.78 52.76 7.24
N GLU A 187 -3.96 53.80 8.05
CA GLU A 187 -4.46 53.71 9.42
C GLU A 187 -5.83 53.02 9.51
N GLU A 188 -6.67 53.19 8.48
CA GLU A 188 -7.98 52.54 8.38
C GLU A 188 -7.94 51.00 8.36
N TRP A 189 -6.77 50.41 8.09
CA TRP A 189 -6.55 48.96 8.11
C TRP A 189 -6.04 48.44 9.46
N TRP A 190 -5.67 49.34 10.37
CA TRP A 190 -5.41 49.00 11.76
C TRP A 190 -6.74 48.86 12.51
N LYS A 191 -7.12 47.62 12.82
CA LYS A 191 -8.43 47.32 13.43
C LYS A 191 -8.26 46.33 14.59
N PRO A 192 -7.63 46.69 15.71
CA PRO A 192 -7.56 45.82 16.89
C PRO A 192 -8.98 45.45 17.35
N THR A 193 -9.18 44.22 17.83
CA THR A 193 -10.52 43.70 18.15
C THR A 193 -10.55 43.03 19.50
N SER A 194 -9.71 42.03 19.71
CA SER A 194 -9.56 41.33 20.98
C SER A 194 -8.24 40.57 21.00
N PRO A 195 -7.69 40.23 22.18
CA PRO A 195 -6.42 39.51 22.28
C PRO A 195 -6.32 38.27 21.39
N CYS A 196 -7.33 37.39 21.43
CA CYS A 196 -7.33 36.20 20.57
C CYS A 196 -7.49 36.55 19.10
N ARG A 197 -8.41 37.47 18.78
CA ARG A 197 -8.71 37.83 17.39
C ARG A 197 -7.53 38.52 16.70
N ASP A 198 -6.75 39.27 17.43
CA ASP A 198 -5.58 39.96 16.90
C ASP A 198 -4.39 39.02 16.76
N LEU A 199 -4.27 37.99 17.61
CA LEU A 199 -3.32 36.88 17.38
C LEU A 199 -3.73 36.02 16.18
N GLU A 200 -5.02 35.83 15.92
CA GLU A 200 -5.51 35.17 14.69
C GLU A 200 -5.11 35.95 13.44
N LYS A 201 -5.31 37.28 13.44
CA LYS A 201 -4.87 38.17 12.34
C LYS A 201 -3.35 38.14 12.17
N ALA A 202 -2.60 38.20 13.27
CA ALA A 202 -1.14 38.10 13.23
C ALA A 202 -0.69 36.76 12.63
N GLY A 203 -1.30 35.65 13.06
CA GLY A 203 -1.02 34.32 12.53
C GLY A 203 -1.34 34.22 11.04
N ALA A 204 -2.47 34.77 10.59
CA ALA A 204 -2.86 34.78 9.18
C ALA A 204 -1.89 35.58 8.30
N LEU A 205 -1.41 36.72 8.81
CA LEU A 205 -0.38 37.53 8.13
C LEU A 205 0.99 36.84 8.08
N ILE A 206 1.37 36.10 9.12
CA ILE A 206 2.56 35.24 9.10
C ILE A 206 2.42 34.13 8.06
N LEU A 207 1.26 33.47 7.99
CA LEU A 207 1.00 32.46 6.96
C LEU A 207 1.12 33.06 5.56
N ALA A 208 0.54 34.25 5.34
CA ALA A 208 0.65 34.97 4.08
C ALA A 208 2.11 35.22 3.67
N GLU A 209 2.95 35.69 4.60
CA GLU A 209 4.37 35.92 4.35
C GLU A 209 5.14 34.63 4.07
N MET A 210 4.89 33.56 4.83
CA MET A 210 5.51 32.26 4.58
C MET A 210 5.14 31.70 3.20
N GLU A 211 3.86 31.81 2.82
CA GLU A 211 3.37 31.39 1.51
C GLU A 211 4.05 32.20 0.39
N ARG A 212 4.21 33.51 0.57
CA ARG A 212 4.94 34.41 -0.36
C ARG A 212 6.40 33.99 -0.52
N ILE A 213 7.12 33.79 0.59
CA ILE A 213 8.52 33.34 0.59
C ILE A 213 8.68 31.99 -0.10
N ASN A 214 7.79 31.03 0.18
CA ASN A 214 7.83 29.71 -0.44
C ASN A 214 7.59 29.81 -1.96
N ARG A 215 6.59 30.58 -2.42
CA ARG A 215 6.36 30.82 -3.85
C ARG A 215 7.57 31.45 -4.55
N ALA A 216 8.19 32.45 -3.92
CA ALA A 216 9.38 33.10 -4.45
C ALA A 216 10.57 32.14 -4.55
N THR A 217 10.73 31.24 -3.57
CA THR A 217 11.78 30.20 -3.56
C THR A 217 11.54 29.18 -4.68
N ASP A 218 10.33 28.65 -4.80
CA ASP A 218 9.96 27.67 -5.84
C ASP A 218 10.13 28.25 -7.26
N ALA A 219 9.81 29.54 -7.45
CA ALA A 219 10.01 30.25 -8.71
C ALA A 219 11.50 30.42 -9.07
N GLY A 220 12.38 30.61 -8.06
CA GLY A 220 13.83 30.71 -8.25
C GLY A 220 14.49 29.38 -8.62
N GLU A 221 14.03 28.27 -8.05
CA GLU A 221 14.56 26.93 -8.34
C GLU A 221 14.16 26.43 -9.74
N GLY A 222 12.96 26.78 -10.23
CA GLY A 222 12.50 26.45 -11.59
C GLY A 222 13.21 27.23 -12.71
N GLY A 223 13.87 28.34 -12.40
CA GLY A 223 14.57 29.19 -13.38
C GLY A 223 16.00 28.76 -13.73
N THR A 224 16.57 27.78 -13.01
CA THR A 224 18.01 27.43 -13.11
C THR A 224 18.30 26.28 -14.10
N VAL A 225 17.29 25.75 -14.80
CA VAL A 225 17.47 24.60 -15.72
C VAL A 225 17.26 24.97 -17.20
N VAL A 226 17.94 26.01 -17.70
CA VAL A 226 18.19 26.14 -19.15
C VAL A 226 19.54 26.83 -19.42
N GLY A 227 20.57 26.02 -19.71
CA GLY A 227 21.90 26.44 -20.15
C GLY A 227 22.95 25.56 -19.47
N GLU A 228 23.72 24.68 -20.11
CA GLU A 228 24.19 24.61 -21.49
C GLU A 228 24.29 23.15 -21.94
N VAL A 229 23.89 22.93 -23.19
CA VAL A 229 24.37 21.83 -24.03
C VAL A 229 25.54 22.37 -24.87
N SER A 230 26.60 21.57 -24.97
CA SER A 230 27.76 21.66 -25.89
C SER A 230 28.96 22.52 -25.50
N ARG A 231 30.10 21.85 -25.26
CA ARG A 231 31.20 21.67 -26.24
C ARG A 231 32.42 21.00 -25.60
N GLY A 232 33.08 20.11 -26.35
CA GLY A 232 34.49 19.73 -26.18
C GLY A 232 34.72 18.28 -25.82
#